data_AF-A0A945SGE0-F1
#
_entry.id   AF-A0A945SGE0-F1
#
_cell.length_a   1.000
_cell.length_b   1.000
_cell.length_c   1.000
_cell.angle_alpha   90.00
_cell.angle_beta   90.00
_cell.angle_gamma   90.00
#
_symmetry.space_group_name_H-M   'P 1'
#
loop_
_entity.id
_entity.type
_entity.pdbx_description
1 polymer ?
#
loop_
_entity_poly.entity_id
_entity_poly.type
_entity_poly.pdbx_seq_one_letter_code
_entity_poly.pdbx_strand_id
1 'polypeptide(L)'
;MSEPTLYRGQWPQNVSKTAKYAVRIVDGKWKVTVSYDLGEGLMFLAVESGDTDIAERVNQVKRAIEGQEGGVFYINEYQHLIVPVARGGSSHYYSGGKVDCEFHFEFEGKHLTSKPVNLDGSLLAPGDEWVGPRPAVPYVLAA
;
A
#
# COMPACT_ATOMS: atom_id res chain seq x y z
N MET A 1 -1.44 -20.57 -14.34
CA MET A 1 -1.58 -19.28 -13.63
C MET A 1 -3.06 -19.11 -13.33
N SER A 2 -3.42 -18.89 -12.08
CA SER A 2 -4.83 -18.69 -11.71
C SER A 2 -5.32 -17.35 -12.22
N GLU A 3 -6.55 -17.28 -12.73
CA GLU A 3 -7.14 -16.01 -13.15
C GLU A 3 -7.25 -15.06 -11.95
N PRO A 4 -6.92 -13.76 -12.12
CA PRO A 4 -7.07 -12.78 -11.05
C PRO A 4 -8.52 -12.64 -10.58
N THR A 5 -8.72 -12.75 -9.27
CA THR A 5 -10.07 -12.67 -8.67
C THR A 5 -10.49 -11.22 -8.48
N LEU A 6 -11.66 -10.84 -8.99
CA LEU A 6 -12.24 -9.52 -8.75
C LEU A 6 -12.52 -9.32 -7.25
N TYR A 7 -12.08 -8.20 -6.70
CA TYR A 7 -12.31 -7.85 -5.30
C TYR A 7 -13.77 -7.39 -5.11
N ARG A 8 -14.49 -8.10 -4.22
CA ARG A 8 -15.93 -7.87 -3.94
C ARG A 8 -16.20 -7.05 -2.69
N GLY A 9 -15.16 -6.67 -1.93
CA GLY A 9 -15.30 -5.77 -0.79
C GLY A 9 -15.41 -4.30 -1.22
N GLN A 10 -15.34 -3.39 -0.24
CA GLN A 10 -15.38 -1.96 -0.50
C GLN A 10 -14.21 -1.51 -1.39
N TRP A 11 -14.53 -0.90 -2.53
CA TRP A 11 -13.52 -0.37 -3.42
C TRP A 11 -12.92 0.92 -2.84
N PRO A 12 -11.58 1.08 -2.89
CA PRO A 12 -10.93 2.29 -2.44
C PRO A 12 -11.45 3.52 -3.22
N GLN A 13 -12.13 4.43 -2.54
CA GLN A 13 -12.57 5.73 -3.07
C GLN A 13 -11.95 6.85 -2.24
N ASN A 14 -11.42 7.89 -2.88
CA ASN A 14 -10.81 9.06 -2.20
C ASN A 14 -9.72 8.71 -1.16
N VAL A 15 -8.88 7.73 -1.48
CA VAL A 15 -7.76 7.31 -0.61
C VAL A 15 -6.71 8.42 -0.50
N SER A 16 -6.27 8.72 0.72
CA SER A 16 -5.20 9.70 0.97
C SER A 16 -3.89 9.28 0.29
N LYS A 17 -3.00 10.23 0.00
CA LYS A 17 -1.69 9.91 -0.59
C LYS A 17 -0.84 9.01 0.31
N THR A 18 -0.95 9.20 1.62
CA THR A 18 -0.25 8.44 2.68
C THR A 18 -0.76 7.00 2.86
N ALA A 19 -1.83 6.67 2.14
CA ALA A 19 -2.52 5.40 2.10
C ALA A 19 -2.39 4.73 0.70
N LYS A 20 -1.55 5.29 -0.19
CA LYS A 20 -1.27 4.75 -1.53
C LYS A 20 0.11 4.11 -1.54
N TYR A 21 0.14 2.79 -1.51
CA TYR A 21 1.36 2.02 -1.75
C TYR A 21 1.58 1.85 -3.24
N ALA A 22 2.83 1.68 -3.66
CA ALA A 22 3.17 1.43 -5.05
C ALA A 22 4.32 0.45 -5.19
N VAL A 23 4.22 -0.43 -6.19
CA VAL A 23 5.32 -1.29 -6.62
C VAL A 23 6.12 -0.55 -7.69
N ARG A 24 7.42 -0.38 -7.44
CA ARG A 24 8.36 0.34 -8.32
C ARG A 24 9.69 -0.40 -8.41
N ILE A 25 10.44 -0.19 -9.48
CA ILE A 25 11.82 -0.65 -9.57
C ILE A 25 12.70 0.32 -8.78
N VAL A 26 13.42 -0.21 -7.78
CA VAL A 26 14.42 0.48 -6.97
C VAL A 26 15.65 -0.41 -6.95
N ASP A 27 16.81 0.13 -7.34
CA ASP A 27 18.08 -0.62 -7.45
C ASP A 27 17.95 -1.91 -8.28
N GLY A 28 17.19 -1.86 -9.38
CA GLY A 28 16.97 -3.00 -10.27
C GLY A 28 16.04 -4.09 -9.72
N LYS A 29 15.43 -3.89 -8.54
CA LYS A 29 14.48 -4.84 -7.93
C LYS A 29 13.10 -4.20 -7.76
N TRP A 30 12.06 -5.01 -7.89
CA TRP A 30 10.70 -4.57 -7.55
C TRP A 30 10.58 -4.42 -6.04
N LYS A 31 10.26 -3.22 -5.57
CA LYS A 31 10.06 -2.92 -4.15
C LYS A 31 8.73 -2.22 -3.92
N VAL A 32 8.18 -2.44 -2.73
CA VAL A 32 7.04 -1.66 -2.24
C VAL A 32 7.55 -0.30 -1.79
N THR A 33 6.80 0.72 -2.16
CA THR A 33 7.10 2.11 -1.83
C THR A 33 5.85 2.80 -1.34
N VAL A 34 6.01 3.79 -0.48
CA VAL A 34 4.90 4.61 0.02
C VAL A 34 5.34 6.07 0.05
N SER A 35 4.43 6.96 -0.36
CA SER A 35 4.67 8.39 -0.27
C SER A 35 4.14 8.92 1.06
N TYR A 36 4.97 9.62 1.82
CA TYR A 36 4.58 10.19 3.11
C TYR A 36 5.10 11.61 3.27
N ASP A 37 4.42 12.40 4.11
CA ASP A 37 4.75 13.80 4.38
C ASP A 37 5.44 13.88 5.75
N LEU A 38 6.65 14.44 5.81
CA LEU A 38 7.37 14.71 7.06
C LEU A 38 7.07 16.12 7.62
N GLY A 39 6.18 16.86 6.98
CA GLY A 39 5.91 18.28 7.24
C GLY A 39 6.29 19.14 6.03
N GLU A 40 5.75 20.36 6.02
CA GLU A 40 6.04 21.41 5.03
C GLU A 40 5.69 21.06 3.56
N GLY A 41 4.90 20.00 3.34
CA GLY A 41 4.44 19.59 2.02
C GLY A 41 5.46 18.79 1.22
N LEU A 42 6.53 18.31 1.86
CA LEU A 42 7.55 17.47 1.25
C LEU A 42 7.10 16.00 1.25
N MET A 43 6.85 15.46 0.06
CA MET A 43 6.49 14.05 -0.12
C MET A 43 7.75 13.20 -0.32
N PHE A 44 8.01 12.29 0.60
CA PHE A 44 9.14 11.37 0.57
C PHE A 44 8.70 9.98 0.12
N LEU A 45 9.58 9.28 -0.60
CA LEU A 45 9.35 7.90 -1.03
C LEU A 45 10.08 6.96 -0.07
N ALA A 46 9.34 6.36 0.86
CA ALA A 46 9.89 5.33 1.72
C ALA A 46 9.89 3.99 0.97
N VAL A 47 10.98 3.24 1.10
CA VAL A 47 11.17 1.94 0.44
C VAL A 47 11.09 0.85 1.48
N GLU A 48 10.29 -0.18 1.20
CA GLU A 48 10.14 -1.33 2.09
C GLU A 48 11.46 -2.08 2.19
N SER A 49 11.90 -2.34 3.42
CA SER A 49 13.22 -2.89 3.72
C SER A 49 13.20 -4.39 4.06
N GLY A 50 12.01 -4.99 4.20
CA GLY A 50 11.82 -6.41 4.44
C GLY A 50 11.68 -7.24 3.16
N ASP A 51 11.57 -8.56 3.35
CA ASP A 51 11.31 -9.52 2.28
C ASP A 51 9.81 -9.81 2.21
N THR A 52 9.04 -8.87 1.66
CA THR A 52 7.61 -9.09 1.39
C THR A 52 7.37 -9.62 -0.03
N ASP A 53 6.46 -10.58 -0.18
CA ASP A 53 6.05 -11.11 -1.50
C ASP A 53 5.00 -10.23 -2.21
N ILE A 54 4.70 -9.07 -1.64
CA ILE A 54 3.64 -8.15 -2.09
C ILE A 54 3.94 -7.61 -3.48
N ALA A 55 5.19 -7.23 -3.74
CA ALA A 55 5.61 -6.74 -5.04
C ALA A 55 5.36 -7.79 -6.13
N GLU A 56 5.66 -9.06 -5.82
CA GLU A 56 5.41 -10.17 -6.72
C GLU A 56 3.91 -10.38 -6.95
N ARG A 57 3.10 -10.44 -5.88
CA ARG A 57 1.64 -10.64 -5.98
C ARG A 57 0.96 -9.54 -6.78
N VAL A 58 1.33 -8.27 -6.56
CA VAL A 58 0.81 -7.13 -7.34
C VAL A 58 1.20 -7.27 -8.81
N ASN A 59 2.47 -7.60 -9.10
CA ASN A 59 2.95 -7.80 -10.46
C ASN A 59 2.28 -8.99 -11.15
N GLN A 60 1.98 -10.07 -10.43
CA GLN A 60 1.22 -11.20 -10.97
C GLN A 60 -0.19 -10.78 -11.41
N VAL A 61 -0.92 -10.05 -10.55
CA VAL A 61 -2.26 -9.53 -10.88
C VAL A 61 -2.20 -8.58 -12.08
N LYS A 62 -1.27 -7.63 -12.06
CA LYS A 62 -1.11 -6.63 -13.13
C LYS A 62 -0.74 -7.25 -14.47
N ARG A 63 0.24 -8.16 -14.48
CA ARG A 63 0.70 -8.86 -15.68
C ARG A 63 -0.40 -9.70 -16.29
N ALA A 64 -1.20 -10.38 -15.47
CA ALA A 64 -2.26 -11.25 -15.95
C ALA A 64 -3.42 -10.49 -16.64
N ILE A 65 -3.61 -9.19 -16.36
CA ILE A 65 -4.75 -8.42 -16.88
C ILE A 65 -4.34 -7.36 -17.91
N GLU A 66 -3.28 -6.60 -17.62
CA GLU A 66 -2.82 -5.49 -18.46
C GLU A 66 -1.52 -5.84 -19.23
N GLY A 67 -0.86 -6.95 -18.90
CA GLY A 67 0.46 -7.27 -19.45
C GLY A 67 1.58 -6.37 -18.93
N GLN A 68 1.31 -5.54 -17.92
CA GLN A 68 2.24 -4.59 -17.31
C GLN A 68 2.54 -4.99 -15.86
N GLU A 69 3.63 -4.48 -15.29
CA GLU A 69 4.03 -4.68 -13.90
C GLU A 69 4.14 -3.33 -13.18
N GLY A 70 4.07 -3.36 -11.85
CA GLY A 70 4.14 -2.17 -11.01
C GLY A 70 2.83 -1.40 -10.90
N GLY A 71 2.93 -0.25 -10.21
CA GLY A 71 1.81 0.66 -10.00
C GLY A 71 1.24 0.64 -8.58
N VAL A 72 0.15 1.37 -8.40
CA VAL A 72 -0.47 1.57 -7.08
C VAL A 72 -1.20 0.31 -6.62
N PHE A 73 -1.21 0.06 -5.32
CA PHE A 73 -2.08 -0.91 -4.65
C PHE A 73 -2.50 -0.38 -3.28
N TYR A 74 -3.45 -1.08 -2.65
CA TYR A 74 -4.01 -0.71 -1.36
C TYR A 74 -4.05 -1.90 -0.43
N ILE A 75 -3.95 -1.63 0.87
CA ILE A 75 -4.21 -2.59 1.93
C ILE A 75 -5.23 -1.98 2.88
N ASN A 76 -6.31 -2.72 3.13
CA ASN A 76 -7.36 -2.30 4.06
C ASN A 76 -7.08 -2.79 5.48
N GLU A 77 -7.93 -2.41 6.44
CA GLU A 77 -7.81 -2.81 7.84
C GLU A 77 -7.93 -4.33 8.08
N TYR A 78 -8.54 -5.06 7.15
CA TYR A 78 -8.65 -6.52 7.16
C TYR A 78 -7.47 -7.21 6.45
N GLN A 79 -6.38 -6.47 6.19
CA GLN A 79 -5.17 -7.00 5.58
C GLN A 79 -5.42 -7.58 4.16
N HIS A 80 -6.42 -7.08 3.44
CA HIS A 80 -6.65 -7.46 2.05
C HIS A 80 -5.76 -6.63 1.13
N LEU A 81 -4.98 -7.30 0.28
CA LEU A 81 -4.23 -6.68 -0.80
C LEU A 81 -5.17 -6.42 -1.99
N ILE A 82 -5.35 -5.15 -2.34
CA ILE A 82 -6.29 -4.70 -3.37
C ILE A 82 -5.50 -4.00 -4.48
N VAL A 83 -5.62 -4.52 -5.71
CA VAL A 83 -4.87 -4.05 -6.87
C VAL A 83 -5.81 -3.37 -7.87
N PRO A 84 -5.71 -2.03 -8.06
CA PRO A 84 -6.46 -1.31 -9.08
C PRO A 84 -5.90 -1.60 -10.48
N VAL A 85 -6.77 -1.84 -11.44
CA VAL A 85 -6.44 -2.14 -12.83
C VAL A 85 -7.40 -1.35 -13.72
N ALA A 86 -6.85 -0.56 -14.64
CA ALA A 86 -7.61 0.29 -15.53
C ALA A 86 -8.00 -0.52 -16.78
N ARG A 87 -9.28 -0.90 -16.87
CA ARG A 87 -9.80 -1.67 -17.99
C ARG A 87 -10.92 -0.90 -18.69
N GLY A 88 -10.71 -0.59 -19.97
CA GLY A 88 -11.72 0.07 -20.81
C GLY A 88 -12.19 1.42 -20.28
N GLY A 89 -11.29 2.23 -19.70
CA GLY A 89 -11.61 3.54 -19.13
C GLY A 89 -12.24 3.52 -17.73
N SER A 90 -12.37 2.33 -17.11
CA SER A 90 -12.89 2.16 -15.75
C SER A 90 -11.90 1.42 -14.85
N SER A 91 -11.84 1.80 -13.57
CA SER A 91 -10.98 1.12 -12.60
C SER A 91 -11.69 -0.10 -12.01
N HIS A 92 -11.12 -1.28 -12.21
CA HIS A 92 -11.52 -2.52 -11.57
C HIS A 92 -10.51 -2.90 -10.49
N TYR A 93 -10.97 -3.47 -9.39
CA TYR A 93 -10.10 -3.84 -8.27
C TYR A 93 -10.04 -5.36 -8.15
N TYR A 94 -8.82 -5.88 -8.04
CA TYR A 94 -8.55 -7.31 -7.96
C TYR A 94 -7.89 -7.65 -6.62
N SER A 95 -8.15 -8.86 -6.14
CA SER A 95 -7.58 -9.36 -4.90
C SER A 95 -6.18 -9.93 -5.16
N GLY A 96 -5.19 -9.43 -4.41
CA GLY A 96 -3.87 -10.06 -4.26
C GLY A 96 -3.79 -10.99 -3.05
N GLY A 97 -4.92 -11.32 -2.43
CA GLY A 97 -5.02 -12.18 -1.25
C GLY A 97 -4.91 -11.42 0.08
N LYS A 98 -4.75 -12.17 1.17
CA LYS A 98 -4.46 -11.63 2.51
C LYS A 98 -2.96 -11.45 2.70
N VAL A 99 -2.58 -10.38 3.37
CA VAL A 99 -1.18 -10.05 3.69
C VAL A 99 -1.04 -9.83 5.19
N ASP A 100 -0.32 -10.72 5.86
CA ASP A 100 0.04 -10.52 7.26
C ASP A 100 1.40 -9.82 7.32
N CYS A 101 1.44 -8.58 6.86
CA CYS A 101 2.68 -7.81 6.76
C CYS A 101 2.64 -6.60 7.67
N GLU A 102 3.65 -6.51 8.54
CA GLU A 102 4.07 -5.25 9.12
C GLU A 102 5.01 -4.60 8.13
N PHE A 103 4.60 -3.46 7.55
CA PHE A 103 5.51 -2.74 6.68
C PHE A 103 6.54 -2.01 7.52
N HIS A 104 7.80 -2.23 7.17
CA HIS A 104 8.93 -1.45 7.65
C HIS A 104 9.50 -0.68 6.48
N PHE A 105 9.46 0.64 6.58
CA PHE A 105 10.11 1.49 5.61
C PHE A 105 11.26 2.23 6.27
N GLU A 106 12.35 2.41 5.53
CA GLU A 106 13.48 3.22 5.96
C GLU A 106 13.57 4.48 5.10
N PHE A 107 13.86 5.61 5.74
CA PHE A 107 14.21 6.87 5.08
C PHE A 107 15.15 7.71 5.95
N GLU A 108 16.35 8.03 5.45
CA GLU A 108 17.35 8.83 6.16
C GLU A 108 17.62 8.34 7.62
N GLY A 109 17.66 7.03 7.82
CA GLY A 109 17.84 6.41 9.15
C GLY A 109 16.61 6.46 10.06
N LYS A 110 15.47 6.99 9.60
CA LYS A 110 14.18 6.91 10.30
C LYS A 110 13.42 5.67 9.84
N HIS A 111 12.86 4.95 10.81
CA HIS A 111 12.00 3.80 10.56
C HIS A 111 10.54 4.21 10.64
N LEU A 112 9.81 3.94 9.57
CA LEU A 112 8.36 4.12 9.51
C LEU A 112 7.70 2.77 9.53
N THR A 113 6.58 2.69 10.24
CA THR A 113 5.79 1.48 10.29
C THR A 113 4.33 1.78 9.97
N SER A 114 3.60 0.73 9.59
CA SER A 114 2.15 0.78 9.46
C SER A 114 1.41 0.69 10.81
N LYS A 115 2.12 0.80 11.95
CA LYS A 115 1.55 0.85 13.30
C LYS A 115 1.43 2.29 13.82
N PRO A 116 0.48 2.57 14.73
CA PRO A 116 0.31 3.88 15.35
C PRO A 116 1.43 4.13 16.37
N VAL A 117 2.65 4.35 15.89
CA VAL A 117 3.84 4.67 16.68
C VAL A 117 4.51 5.93 16.16
N ASN A 118 5.16 6.66 17.06
CA ASN A 118 6.05 7.77 16.75
C ASN A 118 7.33 7.28 16.05
N LEU A 119 8.10 8.23 15.49
CA LEU A 119 9.39 7.96 14.83
C LEU A 119 10.44 7.33 15.78
N ASP A 120 10.30 7.52 17.09
CA ASP A 120 11.15 6.90 18.12
C ASP A 120 10.65 5.52 18.57
N GLY A 121 9.54 5.03 18.01
CA GLY A 121 8.92 3.75 18.32
C GLY A 121 7.93 3.77 19.50
N SER A 122 7.71 4.92 20.15
CA SER A 122 6.70 5.04 21.20
C SER A 122 5.27 4.97 20.65
N LEU A 123 4.31 4.47 21.41
CA LEU A 123 2.90 4.37 20.98
C LEU A 123 2.26 5.75 20.88
N LEU A 124 1.45 5.97 19.84
CA LEU A 124 0.61 7.16 19.70
C LEU A 124 -0.64 7.06 20.59
N ALA A 125 -1.02 8.17 21.22
CA ALA A 125 -2.29 8.31 21.90
C ALA A 125 -3.40 8.82 20.95
N PRO A 126 -4.69 8.58 21.26
CA PRO A 126 -5.78 9.19 20.51
C PRO A 126 -5.67 10.72 20.49
N GLY A 127 -5.58 11.29 19.29
CA GLY A 127 -5.40 12.73 19.08
C GLY A 127 -3.99 13.13 18.62
N ASP A 128 -3.01 12.25 18.77
CA ASP A 128 -1.64 12.50 18.29
C ASP A 128 -1.56 12.42 16.77
N GLU A 129 -0.61 13.17 16.21
CA GLU A 129 -0.32 13.13 14.79
C GLU A 129 0.42 11.85 14.42
N TRP A 130 -0.19 11.03 13.54
CA TRP A 130 0.49 9.88 12.96
C TRP A 130 1.30 10.27 11.73
N VAL A 131 2.61 10.38 11.91
CA VAL A 131 3.60 10.60 10.85
C VAL A 131 4.05 9.26 10.27
N GLY A 132 3.60 8.94 9.05
CA GLY A 132 4.00 7.70 8.37
C GLY A 132 2.91 7.06 7.50
N PRO A 133 3.19 5.88 6.94
CA PRO A 133 2.26 5.14 6.09
C PRO A 133 1.09 4.59 6.90
N ARG A 134 -0.12 4.79 6.41
CA ARG A 134 -1.35 4.36 7.09
C ARG A 134 -1.99 3.17 6.36
N PRO A 135 -2.54 2.18 7.08
CA PRO A 135 -3.54 1.27 6.50
C PRO A 135 -4.69 2.10 5.94
N ALA A 136 -5.02 1.85 4.69
CA ALA A 136 -5.40 2.91 3.77
C ALA A 136 -6.90 3.04 3.48
N VAL A 137 -7.63 1.95 3.66
CA VAL A 137 -9.02 1.85 3.23
C VAL A 137 -9.86 1.59 4.47
N PRO A 138 -10.42 2.64 5.09
CA PRO A 138 -11.38 2.46 6.17
C PRO A 138 -12.61 1.73 5.61
N TYR A 139 -13.02 0.66 6.28
CA TYR A 139 -14.26 -0.02 5.99
C TYR A 139 -15.41 0.82 6.55
N VAL A 140 -16.37 1.17 5.69
CA VAL A 140 -17.68 1.66 6.12
C VAL A 140 -18.54 0.41 6.28
N LEU A 141 -18.92 0.07 7.51
CA LEU A 141 -19.95 -0.91 7.78
C LEU A 141 -21.26 -0.35 7.19
N ALA A 142 -21.54 -0.70 5.93
CA ALA A 142 -22.75 -0.41 5.14
C ALA A 142 -23.51 0.89 5.49
N ALA A 143 -23.51 1.85 4.55
CA ALA A 143 -24.48 2.94 4.57
C ALA A 143 -25.92 2.43 4.40
#